data_AF-A0A0Q7Q6B1-F1
#
_entry.id   AF-A0A0Q7Q6B1-F1
#
_cell.length_a   1.000
_cell.length_b   1.000
_cell.length_c   1.000
_cell.angle_alpha   90.00
_cell.angle_beta   90.00
_cell.angle_gamma   90.00
#
_symmetry.space_group_name_H-M   'P 1'
#
loop_
_entity.id
_entity.type
_entity.pdbx_description
1 polymer ?
#
loop_
_entity_poly.entity_id
_entity_poly.type
_entity_poly.pdbx_seq_one_letter_code
_entity_poly.pdbx_strand_id
1 'polypeptide(L)'
;MAENEITTGIEVGLGSPSPIHLKWSAQVSRRWSDRGEAVLNQVASEVGGSDRLSDLLEANPDLDALLMRAAMAGAATAYEDKRRALARAVAQAAIDSAVIDESALTVDVISQLEAVHVRALELIASAEERARSEGDLGAVAFGAEKPLTQQVSQAVEGVPDPVLRRLQGEGLLDASINWDGRAHVSGLTSMGQAILDELREVSPED
;
A
#
# COMPACT_ATOMS: atom_id res chain seq x y z
N MET A 1 34.72 -29.27 51.95
CA MET A 1 33.61 -29.02 51.01
C MET A 1 33.73 -27.57 50.60
N ALA A 2 34.18 -27.31 49.38
CA ALA A 2 34.34 -25.97 48.83
C ALA A 2 33.38 -25.86 47.64
N GLU A 3 32.51 -24.86 47.70
CA GLU A 3 31.60 -24.46 46.62
C GLU A 3 32.42 -23.83 45.49
N ASN A 4 32.29 -24.37 44.28
CA ASN A 4 32.81 -23.74 43.08
C ASN A 4 31.72 -22.82 42.53
N GLU A 5 31.85 -21.54 42.86
CA GLU A 5 31.11 -20.45 42.23
C GLU A 5 31.67 -20.26 40.81
N ILE A 6 30.94 -20.73 39.79
CA ILE A 6 31.27 -20.45 38.39
C ILE A 6 30.66 -19.09 38.05
N THR A 7 31.45 -18.04 38.26
CA THR A 7 31.13 -16.69 37.79
C THR A 7 31.41 -16.63 36.29
N THR A 8 30.39 -16.85 35.45
CA THR A 8 30.47 -16.61 34.00
C THR A 8 30.43 -15.10 33.73
N GLY A 9 31.57 -14.44 33.94
CA GLY A 9 31.80 -13.08 33.48
C GLY A 9 31.95 -13.08 31.96
N ILE A 10 30.92 -12.65 31.24
CA ILE A 10 31.05 -12.30 29.82
C ILE A 10 31.68 -10.91 29.77
N GLU A 11 33.02 -10.87 29.78
CA GLU A 11 33.77 -9.67 29.45
C GLU A 11 33.71 -9.45 27.93
N VAL A 12 32.78 -8.61 27.48
CA VAL A 12 32.76 -8.13 26.11
C VAL A 12 33.90 -7.12 25.95
N GLY A 13 35.03 -7.60 25.42
CA GLY A 13 36.18 -6.77 25.08
C GLY A 13 35.81 -5.66 24.09
N LEU A 14 36.02 -4.41 24.53
CA LEU A 14 35.78 -3.14 23.82
C LEU A 14 36.66 -2.89 22.57
N GLY A 15 37.18 -3.94 21.91
CA GLY A 15 38.14 -3.82 20.81
C GLY A 15 37.97 -4.77 19.62
N SER A 16 36.92 -5.60 19.58
CA SER A 16 36.67 -6.47 18.43
C SER A 16 35.81 -5.75 17.38
N PRO A 17 36.20 -5.72 16.09
CA PRO A 17 35.33 -5.19 15.04
C PRO A 17 34.05 -6.01 15.05
N SER A 18 32.94 -5.39 15.46
CA SER A 18 31.64 -6.06 15.46
C SER A 18 31.39 -6.65 14.07
N PRO A 19 31.06 -7.94 13.96
CA PRO A 19 30.83 -8.57 12.68
C PRO A 19 29.85 -7.75 11.83
N ILE A 20 30.19 -7.52 10.57
CA ILE A 20 29.42 -6.67 9.63
C ILE A 20 27.93 -7.07 9.60
N HIS A 21 27.62 -8.36 9.80
CA HIS A 21 26.25 -8.87 9.86
C HIS A 21 25.41 -8.30 11.01
N LEU A 22 25.99 -8.02 12.18
CA LEU A 22 25.28 -7.44 13.33
C LEU A 22 24.91 -5.98 13.10
N LYS A 23 25.78 -5.22 12.41
CA LYS A 23 25.50 -3.81 12.07
C LYS A 23 24.41 -3.71 11.01
N TRP A 24 24.46 -4.59 10.00
CA TRP A 24 23.45 -4.62 8.94
C TRP A 24 22.08 -5.06 9.45
N SER A 25 22.01 -6.10 10.28
CA SER A 25 20.75 -6.54 10.88
C SER A 25 20.14 -5.44 11.76
N ALA A 26 20.94 -4.76 12.59
CA ALA A 26 20.46 -3.65 13.40
C ALA A 26 19.90 -2.49 12.56
N GLN A 27 20.56 -2.14 11.46
CA GLN A 27 20.09 -1.07 10.57
C GLN A 27 18.80 -1.43 9.82
N VAL A 28 18.70 -2.67 9.33
CA VAL A 28 17.49 -3.16 8.65
C VAL A 28 16.33 -3.25 9.64
N SER A 29 16.53 -3.85 10.82
CA SER A 29 15.53 -3.92 11.88
C SER A 29 15.05 -2.54 12.29
N ARG A 30 15.98 -1.59 12.52
CA ARG A 30 15.61 -0.20 12.86
C ARG A 30 14.75 0.43 11.77
N ARG A 31 15.16 0.37 10.50
CA ARG A 31 14.37 0.93 9.39
C ARG A 31 13.00 0.27 9.22
N TRP A 32 12.88 -1.00 9.54
CA TRP A 32 11.62 -1.72 9.50
C TRP A 32 10.71 -1.26 10.65
N SER A 33 11.24 -1.20 11.88
CA SER A 33 10.54 -0.65 13.03
C SER A 33 10.11 0.79 12.84
N ASP A 34 11.01 1.69 12.42
CA ASP A 34 10.74 3.12 12.19
C ASP A 34 9.56 3.31 11.20
N ARG A 35 9.47 2.46 10.17
CA ARG A 35 8.41 2.53 9.16
C ARG A 35 7.08 1.97 9.63
N GLY A 36 7.08 0.89 10.41
CA GLY A 36 5.86 0.39 11.05
C GLY A 36 5.34 1.38 12.09
N GLU A 37 6.24 1.94 12.90
CA GLU A 37 5.92 2.98 13.89
C GLU A 37 5.34 4.24 13.24
N ALA A 38 5.83 4.63 12.06
CA ALA A 38 5.25 5.74 11.32
C ALA A 38 3.75 5.54 11.00
N VAL A 39 3.34 4.31 10.65
CA VAL A 39 1.91 3.98 10.45
C VAL A 39 1.15 4.12 11.77
N LEU A 40 1.65 3.52 12.85
CA LEU A 40 1.01 3.59 14.17
C LEU A 40 0.84 5.04 14.68
N ASN A 41 1.90 5.84 14.55
CA ASN A 41 1.90 7.24 14.97
C ASN A 41 0.90 8.06 14.16
N GLN A 42 0.77 7.80 12.86
CA GLN A 42 -0.21 8.48 12.04
C GLN A 42 -1.64 8.07 12.41
N VAL A 43 -1.93 6.78 12.59
CA VAL A 43 -3.24 6.31 13.06
C VAL A 43 -3.60 6.98 14.39
N ALA A 44 -2.67 6.95 15.36
CA ALA A 44 -2.85 7.59 16.66
C ALA A 44 -3.16 9.09 16.51
N SER A 45 -2.45 9.79 15.63
CA SER A 45 -2.70 11.21 15.36
C SER A 45 -4.11 11.45 14.79
N GLU A 46 -4.58 10.62 13.86
CA GLU A 46 -5.88 10.78 13.21
C GLU A 46 -7.06 10.45 14.13
N VAL A 47 -6.91 9.48 15.03
CA VAL A 47 -7.97 9.11 15.99
C VAL A 47 -8.00 9.99 17.24
N GLY A 48 -7.04 10.89 17.42
CA GLY A 48 -6.99 11.86 18.53
C GLY A 48 -6.05 11.50 19.69
N GLY A 49 -5.07 10.62 19.47
CA GLY A 49 -3.98 10.30 20.40
C GLY A 49 -3.76 8.80 20.63
N SER A 50 -2.61 8.45 21.20
CA SER A 50 -2.24 7.07 21.52
C SER A 50 -3.17 6.42 22.55
N ASP A 51 -3.61 7.19 23.55
CA ASP A 51 -4.45 6.67 24.63
C ASP A 51 -5.82 6.26 24.08
N ARG A 52 -6.41 7.10 23.23
CA ARG A 52 -7.66 6.78 22.55
C ARG A 52 -7.52 5.60 21.59
N LEU A 53 -6.40 5.50 20.87
CA LEU A 53 -6.13 4.33 20.03
C LEU A 53 -6.07 3.05 20.88
N SER A 54 -5.39 3.09 22.04
CA SER A 54 -5.33 1.95 22.97
C SER A 54 -6.73 1.52 23.43
N ASP A 55 -7.57 2.47 23.86
CA ASP A 55 -8.94 2.18 24.28
C ASP A 55 -9.76 1.52 23.15
N LEU A 56 -9.60 2.00 21.91
CA LEU A 56 -10.28 1.44 20.74
C LEU A 56 -9.82 0.02 20.41
N LEU A 57 -8.52 -0.27 20.54
CA LEU A 57 -7.95 -1.60 20.29
C LEU A 57 -8.39 -2.62 21.35
N GLU A 58 -8.44 -2.20 22.63
CA GLU A 58 -8.96 -3.05 23.70
C GLU A 58 -10.45 -3.38 23.50
N ALA A 59 -11.23 -2.44 22.99
CA ALA A 59 -12.65 -2.62 22.72
C ALA A 59 -12.94 -3.42 21.44
N ASN A 60 -12.02 -3.44 20.47
CA ASN A 60 -12.23 -4.03 19.15
C ASN A 60 -11.02 -4.87 18.66
N PRO A 61 -11.04 -6.20 18.86
CA PRO A 61 -9.99 -7.10 18.40
C PRO A 61 -9.77 -7.11 16.88
N ASP A 62 -10.80 -6.85 16.08
CA ASP A 62 -10.68 -6.81 14.62
C ASP A 62 -9.90 -5.57 14.17
N LEU A 63 -10.06 -4.45 14.89
CA LEU A 63 -9.27 -3.24 14.68
C LEU A 63 -7.79 -3.47 15.00
N ASP A 64 -7.47 -4.23 16.06
CA ASP A 64 -6.09 -4.58 16.40
C ASP A 64 -5.45 -5.45 15.31
N ALA A 65 -6.15 -6.48 14.84
CA ALA A 65 -5.68 -7.29 13.73
C ALA A 65 -5.47 -6.45 12.44
N LEU A 66 -6.36 -5.50 12.16
CA LEU A 66 -6.25 -4.60 11.02
C LEU A 66 -5.05 -3.65 11.14
N LEU A 67 -4.85 -3.03 12.31
CA LEU A 67 -3.72 -2.16 12.60
C LEU A 67 -2.38 -2.90 12.45
N MET A 68 -2.29 -4.13 12.97
CA MET A 68 -1.07 -4.93 12.86
C MET A 68 -0.76 -5.29 11.40
N ARG A 69 -1.76 -5.66 10.60
CA ARG A 69 -1.59 -5.89 9.15
C ARG A 69 -1.07 -4.65 8.44
N ALA A 70 -1.68 -3.49 8.69
CA ALA A 70 -1.27 -2.23 8.10
C ALA A 70 0.16 -1.83 8.52
N ALA A 71 0.51 -1.97 9.81
CA ALA A 71 1.84 -1.66 10.31
C ALA A 71 2.92 -2.57 9.69
N MET A 72 2.65 -3.87 9.55
CA MET A 72 3.56 -4.81 8.88
C MET A 72 3.75 -4.48 7.40
N ALA A 73 2.66 -4.16 6.69
CA ALA A 73 2.72 -3.75 5.29
C ALA A 73 3.49 -2.42 5.12
N GLY A 74 3.29 -1.48 6.03
CA GLY A 74 3.99 -0.21 6.07
C GLY A 74 5.48 -0.37 6.34
N ALA A 75 5.84 -1.26 7.27
CA ALA A 75 7.23 -1.58 7.58
C ALA A 75 7.98 -2.21 6.38
N ALA A 76 7.28 -2.98 5.54
CA ALA A 76 7.84 -3.63 4.37
C ALA A 76 8.09 -2.68 3.20
N THR A 77 7.33 -1.60 3.06
CA THR A 77 7.44 -0.70 1.90
C THR A 77 8.40 0.48 2.13
N ALA A 78 9.09 0.93 1.08
CA ALA A 78 9.82 2.20 1.11
C ALA A 78 8.91 3.39 0.74
N TYR A 79 7.76 3.14 0.12
CA TYR A 79 6.88 4.18 -0.41
C TYR A 79 6.07 4.83 0.71
N GLU A 80 6.28 6.14 0.90
CA GLU A 80 5.66 6.88 2.00
C GLU A 80 4.16 7.02 1.84
N ASP A 81 3.69 7.29 0.63
CA ASP A 81 2.26 7.51 0.40
C ASP A 81 1.44 6.25 0.71
N LYS A 82 2.00 5.08 0.38
CA LYS A 82 1.43 3.79 0.79
C LYS A 82 1.34 3.66 2.32
N ARG A 83 2.34 4.12 3.09
CA ARG A 83 2.27 4.07 4.56
C ARG A 83 1.17 4.99 5.09
N ARG A 84 1.02 6.18 4.53
CA ARG A 84 -0.01 7.12 4.99
C ARG A 84 -1.41 6.65 4.59
N ALA A 85 -1.59 6.10 3.40
CA ALA A 85 -2.85 5.49 2.95
C ALA A 85 -3.25 4.28 3.82
N LEU A 86 -2.28 3.43 4.19
CA LEU A 86 -2.51 2.34 5.16
C LEU A 86 -2.96 2.88 6.52
N ALA A 87 -2.31 3.93 7.03
CA ALA A 87 -2.69 4.54 8.30
C ALA A 87 -4.11 5.12 8.24
N ARG A 88 -4.45 5.85 7.18
CA ARG A 88 -5.78 6.45 7.03
C ARG A 88 -6.89 5.42 6.93
N ALA A 89 -6.68 4.36 6.16
CA ALA A 89 -7.66 3.26 6.07
C ALA A 89 -7.95 2.65 7.45
N VAL A 90 -6.94 2.47 8.30
CA VAL A 90 -7.13 1.98 9.68
C VAL A 90 -7.81 3.04 10.56
N ALA A 91 -7.42 4.31 10.44
CA ALA A 91 -8.02 5.40 11.21
C ALA A 91 -9.51 5.57 10.90
N GLN A 92 -9.93 5.39 9.64
CA GLN A 92 -11.34 5.37 9.24
C GLN A 92 -12.12 4.27 9.98
N ALA A 93 -11.61 3.03 10.02
CA ALA A 93 -12.21 1.94 10.79
C ALA A 93 -12.23 2.19 12.31
N ALA A 94 -11.22 2.89 12.82
CA ALA A 94 -11.14 3.25 14.24
C ALA A 94 -12.15 4.35 14.62
N ILE A 95 -12.43 5.28 13.70
CA ILE A 95 -13.41 6.37 13.88
C ILE A 95 -14.84 5.86 13.68
N ASP A 96 -15.05 5.01 12.67
CA ASP A 96 -16.34 4.40 12.34
C ASP A 96 -16.19 2.88 12.19
N SER A 97 -16.67 2.13 13.18
CA SER A 97 -16.61 0.67 13.15
C SER A 97 -17.47 0.05 12.06
N ALA A 98 -18.44 0.79 11.48
CA ALA A 98 -19.29 0.27 10.42
C ALA A 98 -18.53 0.04 9.10
N VAL A 99 -17.40 0.73 8.90
CA VAL A 99 -16.58 0.60 7.69
C VAL A 99 -15.39 -0.35 7.85
N ILE A 100 -15.31 -1.09 8.97
CA ILE A 100 -14.14 -1.95 9.27
C ILE A 100 -13.85 -2.99 8.18
N ASP A 101 -14.89 -3.58 7.58
CA ASP A 101 -14.75 -4.56 6.51
C ASP A 101 -14.20 -3.91 5.23
N GLU A 102 -14.68 -2.70 4.89
CA GLU A 102 -14.21 -1.93 3.74
C GLU A 102 -12.77 -1.44 3.93
N SER A 103 -12.43 -0.98 5.13
CA SER A 103 -11.07 -0.61 5.51
C SER A 103 -10.13 -1.82 5.49
N ALA A 104 -10.60 -3.01 5.89
CA ALA A 104 -9.82 -4.24 5.80
C ALA A 104 -9.51 -4.63 4.35
N LEU A 105 -10.50 -4.54 3.45
CA LEU A 105 -10.29 -4.74 2.02
C LEU A 105 -9.31 -3.73 1.43
N THR A 106 -9.43 -2.46 1.84
CA THR A 106 -8.54 -1.37 1.41
C THR A 106 -7.10 -1.62 1.87
N VAL A 107 -6.89 -2.00 3.13
CA VAL A 107 -5.57 -2.37 3.67
C VAL A 107 -4.99 -3.57 2.91
N ASP A 108 -5.79 -4.61 2.67
CA ASP A 108 -5.34 -5.80 1.97
C ASP A 108 -4.92 -5.50 0.53
N VAL A 109 -5.67 -4.67 -0.21
CA VAL A 109 -5.28 -4.23 -1.55
C VAL A 109 -4.03 -3.36 -1.50
N ILE A 110 -3.99 -2.31 -0.68
CA ILE A 110 -2.83 -1.41 -0.60
C ILE A 110 -1.56 -2.17 -0.20
N SER A 111 -1.68 -3.15 0.71
CA SER A 111 -0.55 -3.99 1.14
C SER A 111 0.11 -4.75 -0.01
N GLN A 112 -0.65 -5.05 -1.06
CA GLN A 112 -0.23 -5.79 -2.24
C GLN A 112 0.33 -4.91 -3.37
N LEU A 113 0.13 -3.59 -3.28
CA LEU A 113 0.62 -2.63 -4.27
C LEU A 113 2.08 -2.24 -4.02
N GLU A 114 2.79 -1.97 -5.10
CA GLU A 114 4.19 -1.53 -5.09
C GLU A 114 4.29 -0.27 -5.94
N ALA A 115 5.40 0.46 -5.86
CA ALA A 115 5.57 1.71 -6.61
C ALA A 115 5.34 1.55 -8.13
N VAL A 116 5.65 0.37 -8.70
CA VAL A 116 5.36 0.04 -10.11
C VAL A 116 3.86 -0.04 -10.41
N HIS A 117 3.07 -0.56 -9.48
CA HIS A 117 1.62 -0.68 -9.59
C HIS A 117 0.96 0.70 -9.51
N VAL A 118 1.41 1.53 -8.56
CA VAL A 118 0.89 2.90 -8.38
C VAL A 118 1.17 3.75 -9.63
N ARG A 119 2.39 3.69 -10.19
CA ARG A 119 2.69 4.40 -11.45
C ARG A 119 1.81 3.95 -12.62
N ALA A 120 1.49 2.66 -12.70
CA ALA A 120 0.59 2.17 -13.73
C ALA A 120 -0.85 2.67 -13.54
N LEU A 121 -1.35 2.72 -12.30
CA LEU A 121 -2.66 3.33 -11.98
C LEU A 121 -2.69 4.81 -12.37
N GLU A 122 -1.66 5.59 -12.04
CA GLU A 122 -1.58 7.00 -12.40
C GLU A 122 -1.56 7.24 -13.91
N LEU A 123 -0.81 6.42 -14.63
CA LEU A 123 -0.72 6.46 -16.08
C LEU A 123 -2.10 6.21 -16.73
N ILE A 124 -2.84 5.23 -16.22
CA ILE A 124 -4.21 4.91 -16.69
C ILE A 124 -5.16 6.06 -16.36
N ALA A 125 -5.19 6.53 -15.11
CA ALA A 125 -6.04 7.65 -14.70
C ALA A 125 -5.78 8.92 -15.54
N SER A 126 -4.51 9.20 -15.82
CA SER A 126 -4.12 10.35 -16.65
C SER A 126 -4.55 10.19 -18.11
N ALA A 127 -4.56 8.96 -18.64
CA ALA A 127 -5.06 8.69 -19.98
C ALA A 127 -6.59 8.84 -20.04
N GLU A 128 -7.32 8.34 -19.03
CA GLU A 128 -8.76 8.53 -18.94
C GLU A 128 -9.15 10.00 -18.83
N GLU A 129 -8.42 10.78 -18.01
CA GLU A 129 -8.71 12.20 -17.85
C GLU A 129 -8.47 13.00 -19.14
N ARG A 130 -7.38 12.70 -19.87
CA ARG A 130 -7.14 13.30 -21.19
C ARG A 130 -8.28 12.95 -22.15
N ALA A 131 -8.67 11.69 -22.24
CA ALA A 131 -9.77 11.25 -23.11
C ALA A 131 -11.10 11.96 -22.77
N ARG A 132 -11.41 12.14 -21.48
CA ARG A 132 -12.60 12.90 -21.04
C ARG A 132 -12.50 14.37 -21.44
N SER A 133 -11.35 15.00 -21.22
CA SER A 133 -11.13 16.43 -21.50
C SER A 133 -11.21 16.77 -22.99
N GLU A 134 -10.80 15.83 -23.85
CA GLU A 134 -10.84 15.97 -25.31
C GLU A 134 -12.25 15.77 -25.88
N GLY A 135 -13.25 15.48 -25.02
CA GLY A 135 -14.63 15.27 -25.43
C GLY A 135 -14.84 13.94 -26.17
N ASP A 136 -13.92 12.99 -25.99
CA ASP A 136 -13.84 11.74 -26.74
C ASP A 136 -14.83 10.67 -26.21
N LEU A 137 -16.06 11.11 -25.92
CA LEU A 137 -17.23 10.28 -25.61
C LEU A 137 -18.02 9.94 -26.89
N GLY A 138 -17.39 10.09 -28.06
CA GLY A 138 -18.02 10.01 -29.37
C GLY A 138 -18.87 8.75 -29.54
N ALA A 139 -20.01 8.88 -30.23
CA ALA A 139 -20.84 7.75 -30.62
C ALA A 139 -20.04 6.84 -31.57
N VAL A 140 -19.46 5.77 -31.01
CA VAL A 140 -18.77 4.74 -31.79
C VAL A 140 -19.78 3.78 -32.39
N ALA A 141 -19.48 3.28 -33.59
CA ALA A 141 -20.24 2.19 -34.18
C ALA A 141 -20.23 0.96 -33.26
N PHE A 142 -21.29 0.15 -33.30
CA PHE A 142 -21.36 -1.08 -32.52
C PHE A 142 -20.16 -1.99 -32.85
N GLY A 143 -19.34 -2.31 -31.84
CA GLY A 143 -18.13 -3.12 -31.98
C GLY A 143 -16.84 -2.34 -32.25
N ALA A 144 -16.89 -1.02 -32.41
CA ALA A 144 -15.69 -0.19 -32.44
C ALA A 144 -15.19 0.08 -31.01
N GLU A 145 -13.87 0.04 -30.83
CA GLU A 145 -13.23 0.38 -29.57
C GLU A 145 -13.53 1.85 -29.23
N LYS A 146 -13.95 2.10 -27.98
CA LYS A 146 -14.20 3.48 -27.54
C LYS A 146 -12.89 4.25 -27.56
N PRO A 147 -12.89 5.52 -27.99
CA PRO A 147 -11.67 6.31 -28.02
C PRO A 147 -10.95 6.38 -26.66
N LEU A 148 -11.71 6.45 -25.55
CA LEU A 148 -11.18 6.32 -24.19
C LEU A 148 -10.36 5.03 -24.01
N THR A 149 -10.91 3.88 -24.43
CA THR A 149 -10.25 2.58 -24.31
C THR A 149 -8.99 2.51 -25.17
N GLN A 150 -9.00 3.15 -26.35
CA GLN A 150 -7.82 3.26 -27.20
C GLN A 150 -6.71 4.09 -26.53
N GLN A 151 -7.05 5.24 -25.93
CA GLN A 151 -6.07 6.08 -25.23
C GLN A 151 -5.46 5.36 -24.02
N VAL A 152 -6.28 4.64 -23.25
CA VAL A 152 -5.82 3.82 -22.12
C VAL A 152 -4.91 2.69 -22.61
N SER A 153 -5.32 1.96 -23.65
CA SER A 153 -4.53 0.88 -24.24
C SER A 153 -3.16 1.36 -24.74
N GLN A 154 -3.11 2.52 -25.38
CA GLN A 154 -1.84 3.14 -25.81
C GLN A 154 -0.97 3.55 -24.63
N ALA A 155 -1.57 4.11 -23.57
CA ALA A 155 -0.82 4.51 -22.39
C ALA A 155 -0.13 3.30 -21.75
N VAL A 156 -0.81 2.16 -21.65
CA VAL A 156 -0.28 0.97 -20.96
C VAL A 156 0.64 0.09 -21.82
N GLU A 157 0.91 0.42 -23.08
CA GLU A 157 1.75 -0.41 -23.98
C GLU A 157 3.17 -0.67 -23.42
N GLY A 158 3.69 0.26 -22.61
CA GLY A 158 4.99 0.11 -21.93
C GLY A 158 4.94 -0.55 -20.55
N VAL A 159 3.76 -0.91 -20.04
CA VAL A 159 3.60 -1.49 -18.70
C VAL A 159 3.76 -3.02 -18.78
N PRO A 160 4.63 -3.64 -17.95
CA PRO A 160 4.79 -5.09 -17.97
C PRO A 160 3.49 -5.85 -17.64
N ASP A 161 3.16 -6.89 -18.41
CA ASP A 161 1.97 -7.73 -18.20
C ASP A 161 1.78 -8.21 -16.75
N PRO A 162 2.81 -8.62 -15.99
CA PRO A 162 2.62 -9.01 -14.59
C PRO A 162 2.07 -7.89 -13.70
N VAL A 163 2.41 -6.62 -13.99
CA VAL A 163 1.89 -5.45 -13.27
C VAL A 163 0.40 -5.28 -13.57
N LEU A 164 0.02 -5.34 -14.86
CA LEU A 164 -1.37 -5.22 -15.28
C LEU A 164 -2.23 -6.38 -14.74
N ARG A 165 -1.73 -7.61 -14.80
CA ARG A 165 -2.42 -8.79 -14.25
C ARG A 165 -2.59 -8.72 -12.75
N ARG A 166 -1.60 -8.18 -12.02
CA ARG A 166 -1.72 -7.97 -10.57
C ARG A 166 -2.83 -6.96 -10.29
N LEU A 167 -2.82 -5.81 -10.95
CA LEU A 167 -3.85 -4.79 -10.77
C LEU A 167 -5.25 -5.29 -11.15
N GLN A 168 -5.37 -6.09 -12.22
CA GLN A 168 -6.62 -6.77 -12.59
C GLN A 168 -7.05 -7.80 -11.55
N GLY A 169 -6.11 -8.59 -11.00
CA GLY A 169 -6.36 -9.59 -9.96
C GLY A 169 -6.87 -8.98 -8.65
N GLU A 170 -6.41 -7.77 -8.31
CA GLU A 170 -6.93 -6.97 -7.19
C GLU A 170 -8.23 -6.22 -7.54
N GLY A 171 -8.78 -6.38 -8.75
CA GLY A 171 -10.01 -5.71 -9.17
C GLY A 171 -9.88 -4.20 -9.39
N LEU A 172 -8.66 -3.68 -9.60
CA LEU A 172 -8.39 -2.25 -9.77
C LEU A 172 -8.50 -1.79 -11.23
N LEU A 173 -8.39 -2.73 -12.18
CA LEU A 173 -8.54 -2.48 -13.60
C LEU A 173 -9.75 -3.20 -14.17
N ASP A 174 -10.47 -2.54 -15.06
CA ASP A 174 -11.30 -3.23 -16.03
C ASP A 174 -10.38 -3.64 -17.19
N ALA A 175 -10.14 -4.94 -17.30
CA ALA A 175 -9.25 -5.51 -18.29
C ALA A 175 -9.73 -6.88 -18.76
N SER A 176 -9.46 -7.19 -20.02
CA SER A 176 -9.70 -8.50 -20.62
C SER A 176 -8.42 -9.06 -21.23
N ILE A 177 -8.37 -10.38 -21.44
CA ILE A 177 -7.23 -11.02 -22.10
C ILE A 177 -7.62 -11.27 -23.55
N ASN A 178 -6.85 -10.69 -24.47
CA ASN A 178 -7.02 -10.93 -25.89
C ASN A 178 -6.53 -12.34 -26.25
N TRP A 179 -6.96 -12.83 -27.42
CA TRP A 179 -6.55 -14.15 -27.93
C TRP A 179 -5.04 -14.30 -28.12
N ASP A 180 -4.31 -13.18 -28.27
CA ASP A 180 -2.85 -13.12 -28.36
C ASP A 180 -2.14 -13.17 -26.99
N GLY A 181 -2.91 -13.28 -25.90
CA GLY A 181 -2.42 -13.35 -24.52
C GLY A 181 -2.11 -12.01 -23.88
N ARG A 182 -2.27 -10.90 -24.62
CA ARG A 182 -2.04 -9.54 -24.10
C ARG A 182 -3.23 -9.04 -23.30
N ALA A 183 -2.95 -8.25 -22.26
CA ALA A 183 -3.99 -7.56 -21.52
C ALA A 183 -4.53 -6.38 -22.35
N HIS A 184 -5.85 -6.31 -22.48
CA HIS A 184 -6.56 -5.17 -23.01
C HIS A 184 -7.20 -4.43 -21.82
N VAL A 185 -6.77 -3.21 -21.56
CA VAL A 185 -7.21 -2.42 -20.39
C VAL A 185 -8.20 -1.37 -20.88
N SER A 186 -9.44 -1.42 -20.39
CA SER A 186 -10.48 -0.45 -20.71
C SER A 186 -10.46 0.77 -19.80
N GLY A 187 -9.95 0.63 -18.57
CA GLY A 187 -9.87 1.72 -17.60
C GLY A 187 -9.65 1.25 -16.16
N LEU A 188 -9.79 2.20 -15.22
CA LEU A 188 -9.86 1.91 -13.80
C LEU A 188 -11.27 1.47 -13.40
N THR A 189 -11.36 0.55 -12.43
CA THR A 189 -12.63 0.30 -11.74
C THR A 189 -12.92 1.43 -10.74
N SER A 190 -14.13 1.46 -10.17
CA SER A 190 -14.45 2.40 -9.07
C SER A 190 -13.52 2.20 -7.87
N MET A 191 -13.19 0.94 -7.56
CA MET A 191 -12.21 0.62 -6.51
C MET A 191 -10.80 1.07 -6.90
N GLY A 192 -10.39 0.85 -8.15
CA GLY A 192 -9.11 1.33 -8.67
C GLY A 192 -8.94 2.84 -8.54
N GLN A 193 -9.99 3.60 -8.86
CA GLN A 193 -10.03 5.05 -8.69
C GLN A 193 -9.97 5.45 -7.21
N ALA A 194 -10.79 4.84 -6.35
CA ALA A 194 -10.81 5.15 -4.91
C ALA A 194 -9.44 4.89 -4.24
N ILE A 195 -8.79 3.77 -4.55
CA ILE A 195 -7.45 3.44 -4.03
C ILE A 195 -6.40 4.43 -4.55
N LEU A 196 -6.51 4.86 -5.81
CA LEU A 196 -5.60 5.85 -6.36
C LEU A 196 -5.77 7.21 -5.70
N ASP A 197 -7.01 7.63 -5.45
CA ASP A 197 -7.31 8.89 -4.77
C ASP A 197 -6.80 8.87 -3.33
N GLU A 198 -6.99 7.75 -2.61
CA GLU A 198 -6.45 7.53 -1.27
C GLU A 198 -4.90 7.65 -1.24
N LEU A 199 -4.22 7.12 -2.27
CA LEU A 199 -2.77 7.26 -2.42
C LEU A 199 -2.34 8.69 -2.78
N ARG A 200 -3.17 9.44 -3.51
CA ARG A 200 -2.87 10.82 -3.95
C ARG A 200 -3.17 11.88 -2.91
N GLU A 201 -4.19 11.70 -2.09
CA GLU A 201 -4.58 12.66 -1.04
C GLU A 201 -3.46 12.88 0.00
N VAL A 202 -2.45 12.01 -0.05
CA VAL A 202 -1.24 12.04 0.74
C VAL A 202 -0.12 12.89 0.12
N SER A 203 -0.19 13.15 -1.18
CA SER A 203 0.76 13.95 -1.95
C SER A 203 0.17 15.31 -2.29
N PRO A 204 -0.01 16.23 -1.33
CA PRO A 204 -0.13 17.63 -1.69
C PRO A 204 1.19 18.03 -2.37
N GLU A 205 1.09 18.59 -3.57
CA GLU A 205 2.21 19.07 -4.38
C GLU A 205 3.26 19.79 -3.50
N ASP A 206 4.50 19.30 -3.51
CA ASP A 206 5.69 19.99 -2.97
C ASP A 206 5.94 21.34 -3.68
#